data_AF-A0A7Y4SJX5-F1
#
_entry.id   AF-A0A7Y4SJX5-F1
#
_cell.length_a   1.000
_cell.length_b   1.000
_cell.length_c   1.000
_cell.angle_alpha   90.00
_cell.angle_beta   90.00
_cell.angle_gamma   90.00
#
_symmetry.space_group_name_H-M   'P 1'
#
loop_
_entity.id
_entity.type
_entity.pdbx_description
1 polymer ?
#
loop_
_entity_poly.entity_id
_entity_poly.type
_entity_poly.pdbx_seq_one_letter_code
_entity_poly.pdbx_strand_id
1 'polypeptide(L)'
;MAAVVRGVILVGHGGIPKGCPGELVTKLKRLEGQRRAAGTPMSTEEQELDTKIRQWPRTPETDPYQSGLEAVAAQLRANLGGVLFAVAYNEFCAPTLEESVGELIKKGATHITVATTMFTPGGSHSEVEIPEILEHLRPQYPGIELRYAWPFDLTLVANTLTEQVKRFS
;
A
#
# COMPACT_ATOMS: atom_id res chain seq x y z
N MET A 1 -7.25 27.95 14.54
CA MET A 1 -6.51 26.79 14.00
C MET A 1 -7.55 25.84 13.43
N ALA A 2 -7.40 25.40 12.17
CA ALA A 2 -8.30 24.40 11.61
C ALA A 2 -8.19 23.09 12.43
N ALA A 3 -9.29 22.38 12.61
CA ALA A 3 -9.30 21.14 13.37
C ALA A 3 -8.45 20.08 12.66
N VAL A 4 -7.56 19.42 13.39
CA VAL A 4 -6.74 18.32 12.86
C VAL A 4 -7.62 17.08 12.70
N VAL A 5 -7.75 16.63 11.46
CA VAL A 5 -8.42 15.36 11.11
C VAL A 5 -7.34 14.38 10.66
N ARG A 6 -7.16 13.31 11.43
CA ARG A 6 -6.11 12.32 11.21
C ARG A 6 -6.60 11.19 10.31
N GLY A 7 -5.78 10.84 9.34
CA GLY A 7 -5.91 9.69 8.45
C GLY A 7 -4.74 8.73 8.63
N VAL A 8 -5.00 7.43 8.50
CA VAL A 8 -3.96 6.39 8.45
C VAL A 8 -4.17 5.51 7.23
N ILE A 9 -3.09 5.23 6.51
CA ILE A 9 -3.09 4.30 5.39
C ILE A 9 -2.14 3.15 5.73
N LEU A 10 -2.67 1.92 5.73
CA LEU A 10 -1.83 0.71 5.80
C LEU A 10 -1.54 0.23 4.38
N VAL A 11 -0.26 0.21 4.02
CA VAL A 11 0.21 -0.28 2.72
C VAL A 11 0.71 -1.72 2.86
N GLY A 12 0.29 -2.59 1.95
CA GLY A 12 0.86 -3.93 1.81
C GLY A 12 1.20 -4.25 0.37
N HIS A 13 1.80 -5.41 0.15
CA HIS A 13 1.88 -5.98 -1.19
C HIS A 13 0.47 -6.34 -1.68
N GLY A 14 0.23 -6.30 -2.98
CA GLY A 14 -0.94 -6.96 -3.54
C GLY A 14 -0.57 -8.32 -4.12
N GLY A 15 -1.53 -9.25 -4.05
CA GLY A 15 -1.43 -10.54 -4.69
C GLY A 15 -2.00 -10.51 -6.11
N ILE A 16 -1.55 -11.43 -6.95
CA ILE A 16 -2.26 -11.77 -8.18
C ILE A 16 -3.37 -12.75 -7.78
N PRO A 17 -4.66 -12.40 -7.92
CA PRO A 17 -5.74 -13.29 -7.53
C PRO A 17 -5.81 -14.51 -8.44
N LYS A 18 -6.21 -15.66 -7.87
CA LYS A 18 -6.48 -16.87 -8.65
C LYS A 18 -7.52 -16.59 -9.73
N GLY A 19 -7.29 -17.12 -10.92
CA GLY A 19 -8.15 -16.89 -12.09
C GLY A 19 -7.77 -15.65 -12.91
N CYS A 20 -6.85 -14.80 -12.43
CA CYS A 20 -6.26 -13.77 -13.28
C CYS A 20 -5.40 -14.43 -14.37
N PRO A 21 -5.64 -14.15 -15.67
CA PRO A 21 -4.88 -14.77 -16.76
C PRO A 21 -3.38 -14.45 -16.65
N GLY A 22 -2.56 -15.50 -16.61
CA GLY A 22 -1.10 -15.36 -16.49
C GLY A 22 -0.49 -14.53 -17.61
N GLU A 23 -1.06 -14.58 -18.82
CA GLU A 23 -0.62 -13.77 -19.96
C GLU A 23 -0.71 -12.25 -19.72
N LEU A 24 -1.71 -11.79 -18.95
CA LEU A 24 -1.86 -10.38 -18.61
C LEU A 24 -0.73 -9.95 -17.67
N VAL A 25 -0.45 -10.77 -16.65
CA VAL A 25 0.65 -10.52 -15.70
C VAL A 25 2.00 -10.55 -16.40
N THR A 26 2.25 -11.55 -17.25
CA THR A 26 3.49 -11.63 -18.03
C THR A 26 3.66 -10.42 -18.94
N LYS A 27 2.58 -9.98 -19.60
CA LYS A 27 2.60 -8.79 -20.44
C LYS A 27 2.89 -7.53 -19.61
N LEU A 28 2.27 -7.38 -18.43
CA LEU A 28 2.53 -6.26 -17.52
C LEU A 28 4.00 -6.21 -17.10
N LYS A 29 4.54 -7.33 -16.61
CA LYS A 29 5.96 -7.40 -16.19
C LYS A 29 6.93 -7.10 -17.33
N ARG A 30 6.61 -7.50 -18.56
CA ARG A 30 7.40 -7.14 -19.74
C ARG A 30 7.40 -5.63 -19.98
N LEU A 31 6.23 -4.98 -19.91
CA LEU A 31 6.10 -3.53 -20.08
C LEU A 31 6.83 -2.77 -18.97
N GLU A 32 6.66 -3.17 -17.71
CA GLU A 32 7.38 -2.60 -16.56
C GLU A 32 8.91 -2.69 -16.75
N GLY A 33 9.40 -3.85 -17.18
CA GLY A 33 10.82 -4.07 -17.46
C GLY A 33 11.35 -3.17 -18.59
N GLN A 34 10.60 -3.06 -19.69
CA GLN A 34 10.94 -2.17 -20.81
C GLN A 34 10.98 -0.71 -20.38
N ARG A 35 9.97 -0.27 -19.61
CA ARG A 35 9.90 1.08 -19.07
C ARG A 35 11.06 1.42 -18.16
N ARG A 36 11.35 0.54 -17.19
CA ARG A 36 12.46 0.71 -16.24
C ARG A 36 13.81 0.78 -16.96
N ALA A 37 14.03 -0.09 -17.96
CA ALA A 37 15.25 -0.08 -18.76
C ALA A 37 15.40 1.20 -19.60
N ALA A 38 14.29 1.75 -20.11
CA ALA A 38 14.27 2.96 -20.93
C ALA A 38 14.21 4.27 -20.12
N GLY A 39 13.94 4.22 -18.81
CA GLY A 39 13.74 5.41 -17.96
C GLY A 39 12.54 6.26 -18.40
N THR A 40 11.51 5.65 -18.97
CA THR A 40 10.34 6.34 -19.53
C THR A 40 9.15 6.34 -18.57
N PRO A 41 8.17 7.24 -18.75
CA PRO A 41 6.90 7.17 -18.02
C PRO A 41 6.08 5.92 -18.37
N MET A 42 5.11 5.60 -17.52
CA MET A 42 4.15 4.50 -17.75
C MET A 42 3.32 4.76 -19.00
N SER A 43 3.34 3.82 -19.95
CA SER A 43 2.54 3.92 -21.18
C SER A 43 1.04 3.74 -20.89
N THR A 44 0.17 4.24 -21.75
CA THR A 44 -1.29 4.03 -21.61
C THR A 44 -1.66 2.55 -21.60
N GLU A 45 -1.03 1.73 -22.45
CA GLU A 45 -1.26 0.28 -22.48
C GLU A 45 -0.85 -0.38 -21.14
N GLU A 46 0.26 0.05 -20.56
CA GLU A 46 0.71 -0.46 -19.26
C GLU A 46 -0.26 -0.04 -18.14
N GLN A 47 -0.71 1.22 -18.13
CA GLN A 47 -1.69 1.73 -17.15
C GLN A 47 -3.02 0.97 -17.22
N GLU A 48 -3.55 0.75 -18.43
CA GLU A 48 -4.81 0.01 -18.63
C GLU A 48 -4.67 -1.44 -18.16
N LEU A 49 -3.54 -2.08 -18.44
CA LEU A 49 -3.27 -3.46 -18.05
C LEU A 49 -3.08 -3.60 -16.54
N ASP A 50 -2.32 -2.69 -15.92
CA ASP A 50 -2.14 -2.62 -14.47
C ASP A 50 -3.50 -2.43 -13.78
N THR A 51 -4.29 -1.45 -14.24
CA THR A 51 -5.65 -1.20 -13.74
C THR A 51 -6.52 -2.45 -13.84
N LYS A 52 -6.49 -3.14 -14.99
CA LYS A 52 -7.25 -4.37 -15.20
C LYS A 52 -6.87 -5.47 -14.21
N ILE A 53 -5.58 -5.65 -13.94
CA ILE A 53 -5.09 -6.64 -12.96
C ILE A 53 -5.49 -6.21 -11.55
N ARG A 54 -5.27 -4.95 -11.17
CA ARG A 54 -5.65 -4.39 -9.87
C ARG A 54 -7.15 -4.48 -9.59
N GLN A 55 -7.99 -4.39 -10.60
CA GLN A 55 -9.45 -4.50 -10.46
C GLN A 55 -10.01 -5.91 -10.70
N TRP A 56 -9.14 -6.91 -10.93
CA TRP A 56 -9.59 -8.28 -11.16
C TRP A 56 -10.45 -8.79 -9.99
N PRO A 57 -11.55 -9.53 -10.20
CA PRO A 57 -12.40 -9.99 -9.10
C PRO A 57 -11.64 -10.80 -8.05
N ARG A 58 -11.89 -10.52 -6.77
CA ARG A 58 -11.26 -11.18 -5.63
C ARG A 58 -12.29 -11.65 -4.62
N THR A 59 -12.01 -12.80 -4.02
CA THR A 59 -12.65 -13.32 -2.82
C THR A 59 -11.57 -13.81 -1.86
N PRO A 60 -11.87 -14.09 -0.58
CA PRO A 60 -10.90 -14.69 0.33
C PRO A 60 -10.26 -15.99 -0.16
N GLU A 61 -10.94 -16.74 -1.03
CA GLU A 61 -10.44 -17.98 -1.63
C GLU A 61 -9.49 -17.73 -2.81
N THR A 62 -9.76 -16.67 -3.59
CA THR A 62 -8.94 -16.32 -4.76
C THR A 62 -7.77 -15.40 -4.44
N ASP A 63 -7.88 -14.57 -3.39
CA ASP A 63 -6.82 -13.71 -2.86
C ASP A 63 -6.80 -13.70 -1.33
N PRO A 64 -6.28 -14.77 -0.70
CA PRO A 64 -6.16 -14.84 0.75
C PRO A 64 -5.15 -13.82 1.30
N TYR A 65 -4.23 -13.32 0.47
CA TYR A 65 -3.25 -12.33 0.89
C TYR A 65 -3.90 -10.97 1.12
N GLN A 66 -4.71 -10.49 0.17
CA GLN A 66 -5.52 -9.30 0.35
C GLN A 66 -6.39 -9.42 1.61
N SER A 67 -7.06 -10.55 1.78
CA SER A 67 -7.95 -10.78 2.92
C SER A 67 -7.20 -10.81 4.27
N GLY A 68 -6.00 -11.38 4.29
CA GLY A 68 -5.11 -11.34 5.45
C GLY A 68 -4.67 -9.91 5.80
N LEU A 69 -4.28 -9.11 4.80
CA LEU A 69 -3.93 -7.70 5.01
C LEU A 69 -5.12 -6.90 5.54
N GLU A 70 -6.31 -7.07 4.96
CA GLU A 70 -7.52 -6.38 5.41
C GLU A 70 -7.90 -6.76 6.86
N ALA A 71 -7.68 -8.02 7.26
CA ALA A 71 -7.89 -8.44 8.64
C ALA A 71 -6.93 -7.73 9.61
N VAL A 72 -5.64 -7.60 9.25
CA VAL A 72 -4.67 -6.81 10.02
C VAL A 72 -5.09 -5.34 10.06
N ALA A 73 -5.54 -4.80 8.93
CA ALA A 73 -5.99 -3.41 8.81
C ALA A 73 -7.21 -3.12 9.70
N ALA A 74 -8.15 -4.06 9.79
CA ALA A 74 -9.31 -3.97 10.67
C ALA A 74 -8.91 -3.91 12.15
N GLN A 75 -7.96 -4.76 12.58
CA GLN A 75 -7.41 -4.73 13.94
C GLN A 75 -6.67 -3.42 14.23
N LEU A 76 -5.83 -2.96 13.28
CA LEU A 76 -5.09 -1.71 13.43
C LEU A 76 -6.03 -0.51 13.54
N ARG A 77 -7.07 -0.44 12.69
CA ARG A 77 -8.09 0.61 12.74
C ARG A 77 -8.79 0.64 14.09
N ALA A 78 -9.18 -0.53 14.62
CA ALA A 78 -9.84 -0.64 15.91
C ALA A 78 -8.94 -0.13 17.05
N ASN A 79 -7.64 -0.48 17.02
CA ASN A 79 -6.67 -0.07 18.03
C ASN A 79 -6.35 1.43 18.01
N LEU A 80 -6.38 2.07 16.83
CA LEU A 80 -6.05 3.48 16.69
C LEU A 80 -7.16 4.42 17.16
N GLY A 81 -8.44 4.06 16.94
CA GLY A 81 -9.61 4.81 17.40
C GLY A 81 -9.78 6.20 16.77
N GLY A 82 -10.97 6.51 16.25
CA GLY A 82 -11.32 7.89 15.85
C GLY A 82 -10.51 8.50 14.70
N VAL A 83 -9.74 7.70 13.94
CA VAL A 83 -9.02 8.12 12.74
C VAL A 83 -9.77 7.71 11.47
N LEU A 84 -9.62 8.52 10.41
CA LEU A 84 -9.93 8.04 9.07
C LEU A 84 -8.91 6.96 8.69
N PHE A 85 -9.34 5.92 8.00
CA PHE A 85 -8.50 4.75 7.76
C PHE A 85 -8.74 4.21 6.35
N ALA A 86 -7.66 3.87 5.65
CA ALA A 86 -7.67 3.20 4.36
C ALA A 86 -6.56 2.14 4.27
N VAL A 87 -6.71 1.22 3.32
CA VAL A 87 -5.65 0.28 2.91
C VAL A 87 -5.17 0.67 1.52
N ALA A 88 -3.92 0.36 1.19
CA ALA A 88 -3.38 0.54 -0.15
C ALA A 88 -2.44 -0.62 -0.52
N TYR A 89 -2.24 -0.84 -1.82
CA TYR A 89 -1.44 -1.93 -2.33
C TYR A 89 -0.38 -1.45 -3.32
N ASN A 90 0.86 -1.91 -3.14
CA ASN A 90 1.99 -1.53 -4.01
C ASN A 90 1.80 -2.00 -5.47
N GLU A 91 1.31 -3.22 -5.67
CA GLU A 91 1.22 -3.87 -6.97
C GLU A 91 -0.02 -4.75 -7.06
N PHE A 92 -0.51 -5.02 -8.27
CA PHE A 92 -1.54 -6.01 -8.62
C PHE A 92 -2.90 -5.96 -7.92
N CYS A 93 -3.08 -5.13 -6.90
CA CYS A 93 -4.32 -4.98 -6.15
C CYS A 93 -4.69 -3.49 -6.05
N ALA A 94 -5.97 -3.22 -5.83
CA ALA A 94 -6.52 -1.90 -5.62
C ALA A 94 -7.06 -1.77 -4.19
N PRO A 95 -7.04 -0.58 -3.59
CA PRO A 95 -6.62 0.70 -4.19
C PRO A 95 -5.10 0.94 -4.14
N THR A 96 -4.61 1.86 -4.98
CA THR A 96 -3.23 2.36 -4.89
C THR A 96 -3.05 3.32 -3.71
N LEU A 97 -1.80 3.72 -3.43
CA LEU A 97 -1.52 4.71 -2.38
C LEU A 97 -2.10 6.08 -2.74
N GLU A 98 -1.99 6.51 -4.00
CA GLU A 98 -2.55 7.76 -4.51
C GLU A 98 -4.07 7.79 -4.38
N GLU A 99 -4.74 6.70 -4.75
CA GLU A 99 -6.20 6.56 -4.61
C GLU A 99 -6.61 6.67 -3.15
N SER A 100 -5.89 6.00 -2.25
CA SER A 100 -6.18 5.99 -0.81
C SER A 100 -5.91 7.35 -0.15
N VAL A 101 -4.86 8.05 -0.54
CA VAL A 101 -4.61 9.43 -0.10
C VAL A 101 -5.75 10.34 -0.55
N GLY A 102 -6.14 10.27 -1.83
CA GLY A 102 -7.26 11.05 -2.35
C GLY A 102 -8.58 10.75 -1.65
N GLU A 103 -8.81 9.49 -1.28
CA GLU A 103 -9.99 9.03 -0.53
C GLU A 103 -10.06 9.66 0.88
N LEU A 104 -8.95 9.63 1.61
CA LEU A 104 -8.87 10.23 2.94
C LEU A 104 -8.99 11.76 2.90
N ILE A 105 -8.39 12.42 1.90
CA ILE A 105 -8.52 13.87 1.70
C ILE A 105 -9.98 14.25 1.43
N LYS A 106 -10.69 13.51 0.57
CA LYS A 106 -12.13 13.71 0.31
C LYS A 106 -12.98 13.58 1.58
N LYS A 107 -12.57 12.71 2.52
CA LYS A 107 -13.19 12.57 3.85
C LYS A 107 -12.78 13.66 4.86
N GLY A 108 -11.94 14.61 4.45
CA GLY A 108 -11.52 15.74 5.27
C GLY A 108 -10.24 15.51 6.06
N ALA A 109 -9.47 14.46 5.80
CA ALA A 109 -8.15 14.29 6.41
C ALA A 109 -7.26 15.49 6.09
N THR A 110 -6.54 15.98 7.10
CA THR A 110 -5.54 17.05 6.97
C THR A 110 -4.15 16.55 7.30
N HIS A 111 -4.05 15.42 8.01
CA HIS A 111 -2.80 14.76 8.40
C HIS A 111 -2.93 13.27 8.12
N ILE A 112 -2.17 12.75 7.16
CA ILE A 112 -2.21 11.34 6.76
C ILE A 112 -0.86 10.71 7.10
N THR A 113 -0.90 9.68 7.94
CA THR A 113 0.25 8.82 8.23
C THR A 113 0.14 7.54 7.43
N VAL A 114 1.14 7.27 6.61
CA VAL A 114 1.29 6.03 5.85
C VAL A 114 2.19 5.08 6.63
N ALA A 115 1.75 3.85 6.84
CA ALA A 115 2.53 2.77 7.42
C ALA A 115 2.53 1.57 6.46
N THR A 116 3.49 0.67 6.59
CA THR A 116 3.61 -0.50 5.71
C THR A 116 3.76 -1.81 6.48
N THR A 117 3.32 -2.94 5.92
CA THR A 117 3.61 -4.28 6.45
C THR A 117 5.00 -4.80 6.11
N MET A 118 5.80 -4.03 5.37
CA MET A 118 7.19 -4.35 5.03
C MET A 118 8.12 -3.92 6.17
N PHE A 119 8.23 -4.77 7.19
CA PHE A 119 8.87 -4.41 8.46
C PHE A 119 10.40 -4.31 8.41
N THR A 120 11.04 -4.91 7.41
CA THR A 120 12.50 -5.00 7.31
C THR A 120 13.06 -4.07 6.22
N PRO A 121 14.19 -3.39 6.47
CA PRO A 121 14.93 -2.67 5.42
C PRO A 121 15.40 -3.59 4.27
N GLY A 122 15.73 -2.98 3.13
CA GLY A 122 16.23 -3.62 1.91
C GLY A 122 15.18 -3.91 0.83
N GLY A 123 13.91 -3.55 1.06
CA GLY A 123 12.83 -3.73 0.09
C GLY A 123 12.54 -2.47 -0.73
N SER A 124 12.51 -2.57 -2.06
CA SER A 124 12.29 -1.41 -2.96
C SER A 124 10.96 -0.71 -2.72
N HIS A 125 9.89 -1.46 -2.44
CA HIS A 125 8.58 -0.88 -2.19
C HIS A 125 8.56 0.05 -0.98
N SER A 126 9.17 -0.36 0.14
CA SER A 126 9.21 0.43 1.37
C SER A 126 10.24 1.56 1.33
N GLU A 127 11.39 1.35 0.68
CA GLU A 127 12.52 2.29 0.71
C GLU A 127 12.50 3.32 -0.42
N VAL A 128 11.89 2.97 -1.56
CA VAL A 128 11.95 3.78 -2.77
C VAL A 128 10.54 4.16 -3.22
N GLU A 129 9.68 3.17 -3.50
CA GLU A 129 8.41 3.45 -4.20
C GLU A 129 7.42 4.25 -3.34
N ILE A 130 7.18 3.87 -2.08
CA ILE A 130 6.27 4.61 -1.19
C ILE A 130 6.77 6.06 -0.97
N PRO A 131 8.04 6.30 -0.61
CA PRO A 131 8.58 7.65 -0.54
C PRO A 131 8.41 8.46 -1.83
N GLU A 132 8.72 7.90 -2.99
CA GLU A 132 8.59 8.59 -4.29
C GLU A 132 7.14 8.99 -4.59
N ILE A 133 6.18 8.10 -4.34
CA ILE A 133 4.76 8.40 -4.49
C ILE A 133 4.36 9.56 -3.56
N LEU A 134 4.81 9.54 -2.30
CA LEU A 134 4.52 10.62 -1.37
C LEU A 134 5.16 11.94 -1.77
N GLU A 135 6.40 11.94 -2.29
CA GLU A 135 7.04 13.14 -2.85
C GLU A 135 6.24 13.70 -4.03
N HIS A 136 5.69 12.83 -4.88
CA HIS A 136 4.84 13.25 -6.00
C HIS A 136 3.49 13.84 -5.55
N LEU A 137 2.92 13.34 -4.45
CA LEU A 137 1.63 13.79 -3.94
C LEU A 137 1.71 15.10 -3.13
N ARG A 138 2.81 15.37 -2.43
CA ARG A 138 3.00 16.60 -1.64
C ARG A 138 2.71 17.90 -2.39
N PRO A 139 3.25 18.15 -3.60
CA PRO A 139 2.96 19.39 -4.33
C PRO A 139 1.51 19.45 -4.84
N GLN A 140 0.82 18.31 -4.98
CA GLN A 140 -0.59 18.27 -5.39
C GLN A 140 -1.54 18.64 -4.23
N TYR A 141 -1.10 18.40 -3.00
CA TYR A 141 -1.88 18.62 -1.78
C TYR A 141 -1.11 19.43 -0.73
N PRO A 142 -0.75 20.71 -1.00
CA PRO A 142 0.13 21.50 -0.13
C PRO A 142 -0.46 21.81 1.26
N GLY A 143 -1.78 21.64 1.44
CA GLY A 143 -2.45 21.80 2.73
C GLY A 143 -2.57 20.52 3.55
N ILE A 144 -2.06 19.39 3.06
CA ILE A 144 -2.16 18.07 3.69
C ILE A 144 -0.79 17.65 4.20
N GLU A 145 -0.70 17.31 5.48
CA GLU A 145 0.51 16.75 6.05
C GLU A 145 0.61 15.26 5.73
N LEU A 146 1.56 14.88 4.87
CA LEU A 146 1.84 13.48 4.53
C LEU A 146 3.09 13.00 5.28
N ARG A 147 2.91 12.04 6.19
CA ARG A 147 4.01 11.38 6.92
C ARG A 147 4.13 9.92 6.52
N TYR A 148 5.37 9.46 6.42
CA TYR A 148 5.67 8.04 6.26
C TYR A 148 6.29 7.50 7.54
N ALA A 149 5.61 6.54 8.18
CA ALA A 149 6.04 5.91 9.43
C ALA A 149 7.01 4.74 9.15
N TRP A 150 8.19 5.08 8.64
CA TRP A 150 9.25 4.15 8.27
C TRP A 150 10.63 4.84 8.45
N PRO A 151 11.71 4.12 8.82
CA PRO A 151 11.79 2.66 9.08
C PRO A 151 11.17 2.25 10.42
N PHE A 152 10.90 0.95 10.56
CA PHE A 152 10.46 0.37 11.83
C PHE A 152 11.62 0.21 12.83
N ASP A 153 11.32 0.38 14.11
CA ASP A 153 12.22 -0.04 15.18
C ASP A 153 12.33 -1.57 15.19
N LEU A 154 13.52 -2.08 14.88
CA LEU A 154 13.79 -3.51 14.78
C LEU A 154 13.65 -4.24 16.12
N THR A 155 13.78 -3.56 17.25
CA THR A 155 13.50 -4.14 18.57
C THR A 155 12.01 -4.43 18.72
N LEU A 156 11.11 -3.56 18.24
CA LEU A 156 9.67 -3.82 18.26
C LEU A 156 9.28 -5.00 17.34
N VAL A 157 9.91 -5.10 16.16
CA VAL A 157 9.70 -6.21 15.24
C VAL A 157 10.17 -7.53 15.87
N ALA A 158 11.40 -7.56 16.41
CA ALA A 158 11.94 -8.73 17.08
C ALA A 158 11.11 -9.16 18.30
N ASN A 159 10.58 -8.22 19.08
CA ASN A 159 9.71 -8.52 20.22
C ASN A 159 8.39 -9.14 19.78
N THR A 160 7.80 -8.64 18.69
CA THR A 160 6.57 -9.24 18.11
C THR A 160 6.80 -10.69 17.70
N LEU A 161 7.92 -10.97 17.02
CA LEU A 161 8.30 -12.33 16.64
C LEU A 161 8.60 -13.21 17.86
N THR A 162 9.24 -12.64 18.88
CA THR A 162 9.53 -13.34 20.14
C THR A 162 8.26 -13.82 20.83
N GLU A 163 7.25 -12.95 20.95
CA GLU A 163 5.96 -13.31 21.54
C GLU A 163 5.24 -14.38 20.74
N GLN A 164 5.36 -14.35 19.41
CA GLN A 164 4.81 -15.42 18.57
C GLN A 164 5.54 -16.74 18.79
N VAL A 165 6.87 -16.78 18.81
CA VAL A 165 7.64 -18.02 19.04
C VAL A 165 7.30 -18.65 20.39
N LYS A 166 7.21 -17.84 21.45
CA LYS A 166 6.85 -18.30 22.81
C LYS A 166 5.45 -18.92 22.89
N ARG A 167 4.50 -18.55 22.03
CA ARG A 167 3.15 -19.16 22.02
C ARG A 167 3.15 -20.60 21.52
N PHE A 168 4.20 -21.01 20.81
CA PHE A 168 4.34 -22.33 20.19
C PHE A 168 5.55 -23.12 20.72
N SER A 169 6.22 -22.60 21.75
CA SER A 169 7.32 -23.26 22.47
C SER A 169 6.87 -23.63 23.86
#